data_AF-B6Q1U7-F1
#
_entry.id   AF-B6Q1U7-F1
#
_cell.length_a   1.000
_cell.length_b   1.000
_cell.length_c   1.000
_cell.angle_alpha   90.00
_cell.angle_beta   90.00
_cell.angle_gamma   90.00
#
_symmetry.space_group_name_H-M   'P 1'
#
loop_
_entity.id
_entity.type
_entity.pdbx_description
1 polymer ?
#
loop_
_entity_poly.entity_id
_entity_poly.type
_entity_poly.pdbx_seq_one_letter_code
_entity_poly.pdbx_strand_id
1 'polypeptide(L)'
;MPCCYSTIVDPSTYDDLGLCSSLPLRVHKFAHLADKGARRAQEDWKRMVGPIKNFTGCLSPRFNGIAVAVPECIPERLEIVTYANEFAFLHDDILDNVGKEEYQNVRVRKSQMQAKLILELLVVNEPQAMVLLKCWEGLVKGESGSQHFNFRTLDEHLPHRVVNLGQTFWFRIVTFAMGLTISSDEAERANNITDPAYATLALANDYFSWEKEYIEFKENSTSEDMANAIWIIMKEHSVDLEEAKNICQDKIRESCKEYVRRH
;
A
#
# COMPACT_ATOMS: atom_id res chain seq x y z
N MET A 1 5.97 -14.00 19.29
CA MET A 1 4.61 -14.16 19.86
C MET A 1 3.89 -15.27 19.12
N PRO A 2 3.09 -16.12 19.78
CA PRO A 2 2.19 -17.01 19.06
C PRO A 2 1.16 -16.18 18.25
N CYS A 3 0.83 -16.64 17.05
CA CYS A 3 -0.25 -16.06 16.25
C CYS A 3 -1.59 -16.35 16.93
N CYS A 4 -2.32 -15.30 17.32
CA CYS A 4 -3.54 -15.40 18.11
C CYS A 4 -4.78 -15.01 17.30
N TYR A 5 -4.64 -14.09 16.34
CA TYR A 5 -5.78 -13.45 15.68
C TYR A 5 -6.06 -13.94 14.26
N SER A 6 -5.21 -14.78 13.68
CA SER A 6 -5.41 -15.33 12.33
C SER A 6 -5.41 -16.85 12.24
N THR A 7 -5.86 -17.34 11.08
CA THR A 7 -5.76 -18.73 10.64
C THR A 7 -4.93 -18.82 9.37
N ILE A 8 -4.17 -19.91 9.20
CA ILE A 8 -3.48 -20.22 7.94
C ILE A 8 -4.54 -20.57 6.90
N VAL A 9 -4.39 -20.01 5.69
CA VAL A 9 -5.21 -20.35 4.53
C VAL A 9 -4.57 -21.57 3.86
N ASP A 10 -5.40 -22.55 3.47
CA ASP A 10 -4.94 -23.73 2.74
C ASP A 10 -4.29 -23.32 1.40
N PRO A 11 -3.00 -23.63 1.17
CA PRO A 11 -2.29 -23.30 -0.07
C PRO A 11 -2.95 -23.84 -1.33
N SER A 12 -3.72 -24.93 -1.26
CA SER A 12 -4.41 -25.47 -2.45
C SER A 12 -5.61 -24.62 -2.90
N THR A 13 -5.97 -23.60 -2.11
CA THR A 13 -7.16 -22.78 -2.36
C THR A 13 -6.82 -21.45 -3.01
N TYR A 14 -5.56 -21.10 -3.22
CA TYR A 14 -5.16 -19.85 -3.88
C TYR A 14 -3.95 -20.09 -4.79
N ASP A 15 -3.75 -19.18 -5.74
CA ASP A 15 -2.58 -19.17 -6.62
C ASP A 15 -1.70 -17.98 -6.23
N ASP A 16 -0.44 -18.24 -5.90
CA ASP A 16 0.56 -17.23 -5.58
C ASP A 16 1.47 -16.90 -6.76
N LEU A 17 1.23 -17.50 -7.94
CA LEU A 17 2.04 -17.41 -9.16
C LEU A 17 3.51 -17.79 -8.94
N GLY A 18 3.79 -18.54 -7.88
CA GLY A 18 5.14 -18.85 -7.43
C GLY A 18 5.94 -17.63 -6.96
N LEU A 19 5.29 -16.50 -6.64
CA LEU A 19 5.96 -15.24 -6.27
C LEU A 19 6.51 -15.25 -4.84
N CYS A 20 5.74 -15.83 -3.90
CA CYS A 20 6.03 -15.78 -2.47
C CYS A 20 5.79 -17.13 -1.76
N SER A 21 6.05 -18.26 -2.43
CA SER A 21 5.64 -19.59 -1.96
C SER A 21 6.25 -20.06 -0.63
N SER A 22 7.30 -19.39 -0.15
CA SER A 22 7.91 -19.64 1.16
C SER A 22 7.16 -18.98 2.33
N LEU A 23 6.21 -18.08 2.06
CA LEU A 23 5.46 -17.35 3.09
C LEU A 23 4.01 -17.84 3.16
N PRO A 24 3.54 -18.34 4.32
CA PRO A 24 2.16 -18.79 4.45
C PRO A 24 1.19 -17.62 4.41
N LEU A 25 0.10 -17.76 3.65
CA LEU A 25 -1.01 -16.82 3.71
C LEU A 25 -1.80 -17.04 4.99
N ARG A 26 -1.99 -15.97 5.77
CA ARG A 26 -2.87 -15.95 6.94
C ARG A 26 -3.99 -14.94 6.72
N VAL A 27 -5.16 -15.22 7.29
CA VAL A 27 -6.29 -14.31 7.29
C VAL A 27 -6.77 -14.07 8.72
N HIS A 28 -7.02 -12.80 9.05
CA HIS A 28 -7.56 -12.41 10.34
C HIS A 28 -8.94 -13.06 10.61
N LYS A 29 -9.14 -13.63 11.80
CA LYS A 29 -10.39 -14.32 12.20
C LYS A 29 -11.61 -13.41 12.18
N PHE A 30 -11.40 -12.11 12.38
CA PHE A 30 -12.42 -11.06 12.34
C PHE A 30 -12.37 -10.21 11.06
N ALA A 31 -12.06 -10.81 9.91
CA ALA A 31 -11.92 -10.09 8.62
C ALA A 31 -13.11 -9.18 8.26
N HIS A 32 -14.32 -9.50 8.73
CA HIS A 32 -15.51 -8.64 8.55
C HIS A 32 -15.36 -7.22 9.15
N LEU A 33 -14.51 -7.04 10.17
CA LEU A 33 -14.20 -5.71 10.73
C LEU A 33 -13.36 -4.88 9.75
N ALA A 34 -12.45 -5.52 9.01
CA ALA A 34 -11.69 -4.85 7.96
C ALA A 34 -12.63 -4.40 6.83
N ASP A 35 -13.54 -5.27 6.40
CA ASP A 35 -14.57 -4.90 5.42
C ASP A 35 -15.45 -3.74 5.88
N LYS A 36 -15.84 -3.74 7.16
CA LYS A 36 -16.58 -2.63 7.77
C LYS A 36 -15.77 -1.33 7.68
N GLY A 37 -14.48 -1.37 8.02
CA GLY A 37 -13.57 -0.21 7.96
C GLY A 37 -13.47 0.37 6.55
N ALA A 38 -13.23 -0.48 5.54
CA ALA A 38 -13.14 -0.07 4.16
C ALA A 38 -14.47 0.52 3.63
N ARG A 39 -15.60 -0.17 3.85
CA ARG A 39 -16.92 0.35 3.44
C ARG A 39 -17.23 1.69 4.08
N ARG A 40 -16.97 1.83 5.38
CA ARG A 40 -17.19 3.08 6.12
C ARG A 40 -16.33 4.22 5.57
N ALA A 41 -15.07 3.96 5.20
CA ALA A 41 -14.21 4.96 4.58
C ALA A 41 -14.73 5.40 3.20
N GLN A 42 -15.14 4.45 2.36
CA GLN A 42 -15.73 4.78 1.05
C GLN A 42 -17.06 5.54 1.17
N GLU A 43 -17.90 5.22 2.16
CA GLU A 43 -19.15 5.93 2.45
C GLU A 43 -18.90 7.35 2.95
N ASP A 44 -17.97 7.52 3.89
CA ASP A 44 -17.56 8.83 4.40
C ASP A 44 -16.99 9.69 3.26
N TRP A 45 -16.16 9.11 2.39
CA TRP A 45 -15.62 9.80 1.21
C TRP A 45 -16.72 10.25 0.25
N LYS A 46 -17.67 9.38 -0.11
CA LYS A 46 -18.82 9.72 -0.96
C LYS A 46 -19.66 10.86 -0.38
N ARG A 47 -19.84 10.87 0.95
CA ARG A 47 -20.63 11.88 1.66
C ARG A 47 -19.89 13.22 1.78
N MET A 48 -18.59 13.16 2.11
CA MET A 48 -17.83 14.34 2.53
C MET A 48 -17.03 14.95 1.40
N VAL A 49 -16.44 14.14 0.52
CA VAL A 49 -15.45 14.56 -0.48
C VAL A 49 -16.06 14.62 -1.87
N GLY A 50 -16.43 13.48 -2.44
CA GLY A 50 -16.88 13.39 -3.82
C GLY A 50 -17.19 11.97 -4.27
N PRO A 51 -17.65 11.79 -5.52
CA PRO A 51 -18.01 10.48 -6.05
C PRO A 51 -16.79 9.55 -6.16
N ILE A 52 -17.05 8.25 -6.03
CA ILE A 52 -16.06 7.18 -6.24
C ILE A 52 -16.49 6.40 -7.48
N LYS A 53 -15.57 6.13 -8.42
CA LYS A 53 -15.82 5.34 -9.64
C LYS A 53 -14.80 4.20 -9.71
N ASN A 54 -15.27 2.98 -9.97
CA ASN A 54 -14.42 1.79 -10.22
C ASN A 54 -13.32 1.52 -9.17
N PHE A 55 -13.55 1.90 -7.92
CA PHE A 55 -12.59 1.73 -6.84
C PHE A 55 -12.99 0.56 -5.95
N THR A 56 -12.07 -0.38 -5.75
CA THR A 56 -12.25 -1.51 -4.83
C THR A 56 -11.44 -1.34 -3.54
N GLY A 57 -10.31 -0.64 -3.59
CA GLY A 57 -9.45 -0.43 -2.42
C GLY A 57 -9.05 -1.74 -1.75
N CYS A 58 -9.25 -1.83 -0.44
CA CYS A 58 -8.99 -3.04 0.35
C CYS A 58 -10.07 -4.12 0.19
N LEU A 59 -11.24 -3.80 -0.39
CA LEU A 59 -12.35 -4.76 -0.51
C LEU A 59 -12.06 -5.78 -1.62
N SER A 60 -12.35 -7.04 -1.33
CA SER A 60 -12.26 -8.15 -2.29
C SER A 60 -13.38 -9.16 -2.00
N PRO A 61 -13.87 -9.89 -3.03
CA PRO A 61 -14.88 -10.93 -2.82
C PRO A 61 -14.47 -12.04 -1.86
N ARG A 62 -13.17 -12.23 -1.63
CA ARG A 62 -12.64 -13.31 -0.80
C ARG A 62 -12.05 -12.82 0.51
N PHE A 63 -10.99 -12.01 0.45
CA PHE A 63 -10.29 -11.53 1.65
C PHE A 63 -9.97 -10.05 1.52
N ASN A 64 -10.37 -9.27 2.52
CA ASN A 64 -9.94 -7.88 2.66
C ASN A 64 -8.42 -7.77 2.67
N GLY A 65 -7.85 -6.82 1.94
CA GLY A 65 -6.40 -6.62 1.83
C GLY A 65 -5.70 -6.47 3.18
N ILE A 66 -6.28 -5.71 4.13
CA ILE A 66 -5.68 -5.54 5.46
C ILE A 66 -5.81 -6.79 6.31
N ALA A 67 -6.90 -7.55 6.16
CA ALA A 67 -7.10 -8.79 6.91
C ALA A 67 -6.06 -9.87 6.56
N VAL A 68 -5.43 -9.79 5.38
CA VAL A 68 -4.35 -10.70 4.96
C VAL A 68 -2.96 -10.07 5.04
N ALA A 69 -2.84 -8.75 4.90
CA ALA A 69 -1.56 -8.06 5.00
C ALA A 69 -1.11 -7.85 6.46
N VAL A 70 -2.06 -7.65 7.39
CA VAL A 70 -1.78 -7.52 8.83
C VAL A 70 -2.66 -8.51 9.62
N PRO A 71 -2.47 -9.83 9.43
CA PRO A 71 -3.37 -10.85 9.95
C PRO A 71 -3.33 -10.96 11.48
N GLU A 72 -2.31 -10.41 12.13
CA GLU A 72 -2.19 -10.32 13.60
C GLU A 72 -2.47 -8.90 14.12
N CYS A 73 -3.25 -8.11 13.37
CA CYS A 73 -3.81 -6.86 13.88
C CYS A 73 -4.59 -7.10 15.18
N ILE A 74 -4.51 -6.16 16.13
CA ILE A 74 -5.37 -6.18 17.32
C ILE A 74 -6.83 -6.03 16.85
N PRO A 75 -7.76 -6.95 17.20
CA PRO A 75 -9.12 -6.94 16.68
C PRO A 75 -9.85 -5.61 16.83
N GLU A 76 -9.68 -4.93 17.96
CA GLU A 76 -10.28 -3.62 18.27
C GLU A 76 -9.72 -2.48 17.40
N ARG A 77 -8.55 -2.68 16.80
CA ARG A 77 -7.89 -1.72 15.90
C ARG A 77 -8.15 -2.00 14.42
N LEU A 78 -8.59 -3.21 14.07
CA LEU A 78 -8.70 -3.65 12.68
C LEU A 78 -9.59 -2.74 11.84
N GLU A 79 -10.75 -2.33 12.35
CA GLU A 79 -11.66 -1.44 11.61
C GLU A 79 -11.01 -0.09 11.29
N ILE A 80 -10.40 0.57 12.29
CA ILE A 80 -9.82 1.91 12.09
C ILE A 80 -8.53 1.86 11.26
N VAL A 81 -7.75 0.78 11.38
CA VAL A 81 -6.56 0.53 10.55
C VAL A 81 -6.97 0.35 9.09
N THR A 82 -8.01 -0.44 8.82
CA THR A 82 -8.50 -0.60 7.45
C THR A 82 -9.12 0.68 6.92
N TYR A 83 -9.85 1.44 7.74
CA TYR A 83 -10.33 2.76 7.36
C TYR A 83 -9.18 3.70 6.95
N ALA A 84 -8.09 3.72 7.73
CA ALA A 84 -6.93 4.56 7.46
C ALA A 84 -6.25 4.19 6.14
N ASN A 85 -6.07 2.89 5.88
CA ASN A 85 -5.49 2.42 4.63
C ASN A 85 -6.40 2.68 3.42
N GLU A 86 -7.71 2.49 3.58
CA GLU A 86 -8.68 2.81 2.53
C GLU A 86 -8.68 4.30 2.18
N PHE A 87 -8.57 5.17 3.19
CA PHE A 87 -8.40 6.61 2.98
C PHE A 87 -7.10 6.92 2.22
N ALA A 88 -6.00 6.20 2.49
CA ALA A 88 -4.75 6.38 1.76
C ALA A 88 -4.89 5.98 0.28
N PHE A 89 -5.55 4.87 -0.03
CA PHE A 89 -5.84 4.48 -1.42
C PHE A 89 -6.76 5.47 -2.13
N LEU A 90 -7.81 5.97 -1.46
CA LEU A 90 -8.70 6.99 -2.03
C LEU A 90 -7.96 8.31 -2.25
N HIS A 91 -7.04 8.66 -1.36
CA HIS A 91 -6.21 9.85 -1.50
C HIS A 91 -5.34 9.76 -2.75
N ASP A 92 -4.67 8.63 -2.96
CA ASP A 92 -3.79 8.36 -4.09
C ASP A 92 -4.57 8.39 -5.42
N ASP A 93 -5.55 7.48 -5.56
CA ASP A 93 -6.31 7.29 -6.80
C ASP A 93 -7.12 8.52 -7.22
N ILE A 94 -7.64 9.31 -6.27
CA ILE A 94 -8.56 10.41 -6.60
C ILE A 94 -7.81 11.74 -6.75
N LEU A 95 -6.76 12.01 -5.97
CA LEU A 95 -6.03 13.28 -6.14
C LEU A 95 -5.22 13.33 -7.44
N ASP A 96 -4.71 12.19 -7.90
CA ASP A 96 -3.99 12.11 -9.17
C ASP A 96 -4.91 12.36 -10.38
N ASN A 97 -6.22 12.16 -10.21
CA ASN A 97 -7.22 12.23 -11.27
C ASN A 97 -8.15 13.46 -11.20
N VAL A 98 -8.00 14.34 -10.21
CA VAL A 98 -8.85 15.53 -10.06
C VAL A 98 -8.23 16.73 -10.79
N GLY A 99 -9.01 17.37 -11.66
CA GLY A 99 -8.62 18.60 -12.35
C GLY A 99 -8.29 19.75 -11.38
N LYS A 100 -7.37 20.63 -11.78
CA LYS A 100 -6.84 21.74 -10.95
C LYS A 100 -7.93 22.63 -10.31
N GLU A 101 -9.07 22.81 -10.97
CA GLU A 101 -10.17 23.67 -10.49
C GLU A 101 -11.00 23.00 -9.38
N GLU A 102 -11.21 21.69 -9.43
CA GLU A 102 -11.96 20.94 -8.42
C GLU A 102 -11.10 20.55 -7.20
N TYR A 103 -9.78 20.54 -7.39
CA TYR A 103 -8.78 20.20 -6.38
C TYR A 103 -8.96 20.95 -5.06
N GLN A 104 -9.22 22.27 -5.10
CA GLN A 104 -9.30 23.07 -3.89
C GLN A 104 -10.51 22.72 -3.01
N ASN A 105 -11.66 22.40 -3.61
CA ASN A 105 -12.86 21.99 -2.89
C ASN A 105 -12.72 20.57 -2.32
N VAL A 106 -12.16 19.65 -3.11
CA VAL A 106 -11.82 18.29 -2.68
C VAL A 106 -10.84 18.33 -1.51
N ARG A 107 -9.83 19.20 -1.57
CA ARG A 107 -8.81 19.35 -0.52
C ARG A 107 -9.41 19.72 0.83
N VAL A 108 -10.30 20.73 0.88
CA VAL A 108 -10.93 21.16 2.15
C VAL A 108 -11.78 20.06 2.76
N ARG A 109 -12.60 19.40 1.93
CA ARG A 109 -13.47 18.30 2.35
C ARG A 109 -12.68 17.08 2.84
N LYS A 110 -11.60 16.73 2.12
CA LYS A 110 -10.66 15.69 2.52
C LYS A 110 -10.06 15.98 3.89
N SER A 111 -9.65 17.22 4.16
CA SER A 111 -9.09 17.61 5.46
C SER A 111 -10.06 17.36 6.62
N GLN A 112 -11.38 17.47 6.41
CA GLN A 112 -12.37 17.15 7.44
C GLN A 112 -12.42 15.66 7.75
N MET A 113 -12.42 14.82 6.70
CA MET A 113 -12.38 13.35 6.87
C MET A 113 -11.06 12.91 7.52
N GLN A 114 -9.95 13.53 7.13
CA GLN A 114 -8.65 13.30 7.75
C GLN A 114 -8.68 13.67 9.24
N ALA A 115 -9.19 14.85 9.61
CA ALA A 115 -9.29 15.26 11.02
C ALA A 115 -10.13 14.28 11.85
N LYS A 116 -11.25 13.78 11.29
CA LYS A 116 -12.07 12.74 11.92
C LYS A 116 -11.26 11.46 12.17
N LEU A 117 -10.54 10.96 11.16
CA LEU A 117 -9.69 9.78 11.30
C LEU A 117 -8.62 9.96 12.38
N ILE A 118 -7.95 11.12 12.40
CA ILE A 118 -6.93 11.45 13.39
C ILE A 118 -7.50 11.36 14.81
N LEU A 119 -8.67 11.95 15.06
CA LEU A 119 -9.32 11.91 16.36
C LEU A 119 -9.66 10.48 16.80
N GLU A 120 -10.15 9.64 15.88
CA GLU A 120 -10.46 8.23 16.19
C GLU A 120 -9.20 7.42 16.52
N LEU A 121 -8.10 7.62 15.78
CA LEU A 121 -6.81 6.98 16.09
C LEU A 121 -6.28 7.38 17.47
N LEU A 122 -6.40 8.66 17.84
CA LEU A 122 -5.98 9.18 19.15
C LEU A 122 -6.80 8.56 20.29
N VAL A 123 -8.11 8.38 20.11
CA VAL A 123 -8.98 7.72 21.10
C VAL A 123 -8.57 6.26 21.32
N VAL A 124 -8.15 5.56 20.27
CA VAL A 124 -7.70 4.16 20.38
C VAL A 124 -6.37 4.04 21.12
N ASN A 125 -5.37 4.84 20.74
CA ASN A 125 -4.09 4.90 21.45
C ASN A 125 -3.33 6.18 21.12
N GLU A 126 -3.43 7.19 21.98
CA GLU A 126 -2.82 8.50 21.75
C GLU A 126 -1.30 8.45 21.49
N PRO A 127 -0.46 7.80 22.32
CA PRO A 127 0.99 7.79 22.08
C PRO A 127 1.38 7.18 20.73
N GLN A 128 0.80 6.05 20.35
CA GLN A 128 1.11 5.38 19.08
C GLN A 128 0.51 6.12 17.88
N ALA A 129 -0.69 6.67 18.03
CA ALA A 129 -1.30 7.51 16.99
C ALA A 129 -0.43 8.74 16.73
N MET A 130 0.09 9.41 17.76
CA MET A 130 0.97 10.58 17.59
C MET A 130 2.26 10.25 16.82
N VAL A 131 2.80 9.03 16.95
CA VAL A 131 3.95 8.58 16.16
C VAL A 131 3.55 8.37 14.69
N LEU A 132 2.41 7.73 14.42
CA LEU A 132 1.87 7.55 13.07
C LEU A 132 1.63 8.91 12.38
N LEU A 133 1.04 9.88 13.09
CA LEU A 133 0.68 11.19 12.55
C LEU A 133 1.88 12.05 12.14
N LYS A 134 3.00 11.97 12.88
CA LYS A 134 4.24 12.64 12.50
C LYS A 134 4.77 12.18 11.14
N CYS A 135 4.56 10.90 10.79
CA CYS A 135 4.94 10.34 9.50
C CYS A 135 3.90 10.60 8.40
N TRP A 136 2.61 10.68 8.78
CA TRP A 136 1.50 11.00 7.89
C TRP A 136 1.68 12.38 7.21
N GLU A 137 2.33 13.32 7.89
CA GLU A 137 2.59 14.66 7.36
C GLU A 137 3.44 14.67 6.08
N GLY A 138 4.37 13.72 5.90
CA GLY A 138 5.16 13.56 4.67
C GLY A 138 4.32 13.08 3.48
N LEU A 139 3.41 12.13 3.72
CA LEU A 139 2.42 11.65 2.74
C LEU A 139 1.49 12.78 2.27
N VAL A 140 0.99 13.60 3.21
CA VAL A 140 0.04 14.68 2.89
C VAL A 140 0.69 15.90 2.25
N LYS A 141 1.99 16.11 2.49
CA LYS A 141 2.77 17.18 1.85
C LYS A 141 3.19 16.85 0.41
N GLY A 142 2.84 15.68 -0.10
CA GLY A 142 3.09 15.30 -1.48
C GLY A 142 4.51 14.78 -1.73
N GLU A 143 5.11 14.08 -0.76
CA GLU A 143 6.30 13.25 -1.05
C GLU A 143 5.94 12.03 -1.94
N SER A 144 4.65 11.70 -2.11
CA SER A 144 4.18 10.85 -3.20
C SER A 144 4.23 11.55 -4.58
N GLY A 145 4.31 12.89 -4.58
CA GLY A 145 4.36 13.75 -5.75
C GLY A 145 5.77 14.24 -6.08
N SER A 146 6.75 13.35 -6.14
CA SER A 146 7.97 13.62 -6.93
C SER A 146 7.95 12.70 -8.15
N GLN A 147 7.40 13.27 -9.22
CA GLN A 147 7.57 12.88 -10.61
C GLN A 147 9.07 12.74 -10.96
N HIS A 148 9.70 11.65 -10.52
CA HIS A 148 10.95 11.19 -11.09
C HIS A 148 10.60 10.36 -12.31
N PHE A 149 10.41 11.05 -13.42
CA PHE A 149 10.31 10.43 -14.73
C PHE A 149 11.71 10.27 -15.33
N ASN A 150 11.87 9.27 -16.19
CA ASN A 150 13.09 8.90 -16.91
C ASN A 150 14.09 7.99 -16.17
N PHE A 151 13.62 7.14 -15.25
CA PHE A 151 14.44 6.01 -14.80
C PHE A 151 14.83 5.13 -15.99
N ARG A 152 16.12 4.79 -16.08
CA ARG A 152 16.64 3.96 -17.17
C ARG A 152 16.74 2.50 -16.78
N THR A 153 16.88 2.22 -15.48
CA THR A 153 17.01 0.88 -14.95
C THR A 153 16.09 0.66 -13.75
N LEU A 154 15.78 -0.61 -13.49
CA LEU A 154 15.01 -1.01 -12.32
C LEU A 154 15.75 -0.68 -11.01
N ASP A 155 17.08 -0.79 -11.00
CA ASP A 155 17.92 -0.48 -9.85
C ASP A 155 17.87 1.02 -9.48
N GLU A 156 17.75 1.91 -10.47
CA GLU A 156 17.51 3.33 -10.23
C GLU A 156 16.10 3.59 -9.71
N HIS A 157 15.10 2.87 -10.23
CA HIS A 157 13.69 3.08 -9.91
C HIS A 157 13.30 2.59 -8.51
N LEU A 158 13.73 1.39 -8.15
CA LEU A 158 13.19 0.63 -7.03
C LEU A 158 13.35 1.34 -5.66
N PRO A 159 14.49 1.97 -5.33
CA PRO A 159 14.61 2.72 -4.07
C PRO A 159 13.61 3.87 -3.95
N HIS A 160 13.35 4.58 -5.05
CA HIS A 160 12.36 5.65 -5.10
C HIS A 160 10.94 5.08 -5.00
N ARG A 161 10.70 3.96 -5.68
CA ARG A 161 9.40 3.30 -5.71
C ARG A 161 8.98 2.79 -4.33
N VAL A 162 9.91 2.23 -3.55
CA VAL A 162 9.65 1.78 -2.17
C VAL A 162 9.19 2.94 -1.27
N VAL A 163 9.82 4.11 -1.40
CA VAL A 163 9.40 5.31 -0.66
C VAL A 163 8.03 5.79 -1.14
N ASN A 164 7.83 5.85 -2.46
CA ASN A 164 6.57 6.29 -3.08
C ASN A 164 5.38 5.36 -2.74
N LEU A 165 5.59 4.05 -2.63
CA LEU A 165 4.60 3.08 -2.13
C LEU A 165 4.14 3.37 -0.70
N GLY A 166 4.87 4.23 0.03
CA GLY A 166 4.55 4.65 1.37
C GLY A 166 5.16 3.75 2.44
N GLN A 167 6.40 3.26 2.25
CA GLN A 167 7.14 2.44 3.23
C GLN A 167 7.00 2.97 4.67
N THR A 168 7.29 4.25 4.87
CA THR A 168 7.23 4.92 6.17
C THR A 168 5.82 4.88 6.77
N PHE A 169 4.79 5.11 5.95
CA PHE A 169 3.41 5.04 6.38
C PHE A 169 3.00 3.62 6.73
N TRP A 170 3.32 2.65 5.87
CA TRP A 170 3.02 1.25 6.08
C TRP A 170 3.65 0.73 7.38
N PHE A 171 4.92 1.04 7.62
CA PHE A 171 5.62 0.68 8.86
C PHE A 171 4.88 1.20 10.10
N ARG A 172 4.39 2.45 10.06
CA ARG A 172 3.66 3.06 11.18
C ARG A 172 2.24 2.51 11.33
N ILE A 173 1.57 2.18 10.24
CA ILE A 173 0.28 1.50 10.28
C ILE A 173 0.42 0.11 10.90
N VAL A 174 1.43 -0.68 10.51
CA VAL A 174 1.67 -2.03 11.06
C VAL A 174 1.98 -1.96 12.55
N THR A 175 2.86 -1.05 12.97
CA THR A 175 3.20 -0.89 14.40
C THR A 175 2.00 -0.44 15.23
N PHE A 176 1.17 0.49 14.72
CA PHE A 176 -0.09 0.85 15.36
C PHE A 176 -1.07 -0.34 15.39
N ALA A 177 -1.24 -1.06 14.30
CA ALA A 177 -2.15 -2.19 14.19
C ALA A 177 -1.83 -3.32 15.18
N MET A 178 -0.54 -3.59 15.37
CA MET A 178 -0.03 -4.66 16.24
C MET A 178 0.29 -4.18 17.66
N GLY A 179 0.13 -2.89 17.95
CA GLY A 179 0.43 -2.33 19.27
C GLY A 179 1.92 -2.32 19.62
N LEU A 180 2.79 -2.24 18.63
CA LEU A 180 4.24 -2.22 18.81
C LEU A 180 4.75 -0.79 19.06
N THR A 181 5.63 -0.64 20.04
CA THR A 181 6.38 0.60 20.27
C THR A 181 7.83 0.35 19.90
N ILE A 182 8.30 1.01 18.84
CA ILE A 182 9.64 0.82 18.27
C ILE A 182 10.40 2.12 18.40
N SER A 183 11.59 2.07 19.01
CA SER A 183 12.50 3.22 19.10
C SER A 183 13.08 3.60 17.73
N SER A 184 13.71 4.78 17.62
CA SER A 184 14.33 5.21 16.36
C SER A 184 15.42 4.25 15.90
N ASP A 185 16.29 3.81 16.82
CA ASP A 185 17.39 2.89 16.51
C ASP A 185 16.88 1.50 16.09
N GLU A 186 15.79 1.02 16.68
CA GLU A 186 15.16 -0.24 16.26
C GLU A 186 14.48 -0.10 14.90
N ALA A 187 13.87 1.05 14.60
CA ALA A 187 13.25 1.31 13.31
C ALA A 187 14.30 1.32 12.19
N GLU A 188 15.47 1.93 12.40
CA GLU A 188 16.57 1.91 11.44
C GLU A 188 17.07 0.48 11.17
N ARG A 189 17.25 -0.32 12.23
CA ARG A 189 17.62 -1.74 12.07
C ARG A 189 16.53 -2.55 11.37
N ALA A 190 15.27 -2.29 11.68
CA ALA A 190 14.14 -2.97 11.04
C ALA A 190 14.09 -2.68 9.53
N ASN A 191 14.35 -1.44 9.11
CA ASN A 191 14.42 -1.09 7.68
C ASN A 191 15.44 -1.95 6.95
N ASN A 192 16.69 -2.03 7.42
CA ASN A 192 17.74 -2.83 6.79
C ASN A 192 17.37 -4.32 6.62
N ILE A 193 16.55 -4.87 7.53
CA ILE A 193 16.07 -6.26 7.47
C ILE A 193 14.89 -6.39 6.49
N THR A 194 14.00 -5.39 6.46
CA THR A 194 12.74 -5.41 5.72
C THR A 194 12.82 -4.83 4.31
N ASP A 195 13.92 -4.21 3.91
CA ASP A 195 14.08 -3.64 2.56
C ASP A 195 13.72 -4.62 1.43
N PRO A 196 14.13 -5.91 1.45
CA PRO A 196 13.73 -6.84 0.39
C PRO A 196 12.22 -7.17 0.42
N ALA A 197 11.57 -7.10 1.59
CA ALA A 197 10.11 -7.26 1.67
C ALA A 197 9.37 -6.06 1.05
N TYR A 198 9.88 -4.83 1.26
CA TYR A 198 9.33 -3.65 0.62
C TYR A 198 9.57 -3.64 -0.90
N ALA A 199 10.73 -4.09 -1.36
CA ALA A 199 10.99 -4.31 -2.78
C ALA A 199 10.02 -5.33 -3.38
N THR A 200 9.78 -6.45 -2.69
CA THR A 200 8.80 -7.47 -3.08
C THR A 200 7.40 -6.86 -3.21
N LEU A 201 6.98 -6.05 -2.23
CA LEU A 201 5.66 -5.40 -2.24
C LEU A 201 5.53 -4.38 -3.38
N ALA A 202 6.55 -3.56 -3.60
CA ALA A 202 6.58 -2.56 -4.67
C ALA A 202 6.47 -3.21 -6.06
N LEU A 203 7.32 -4.20 -6.33
CA LEU A 203 7.33 -4.91 -7.61
C LEU A 203 6.03 -5.70 -7.83
N ALA A 204 5.50 -6.33 -6.78
CA ALA A 204 4.22 -7.03 -6.87
C ALA A 204 3.07 -6.06 -7.16
N ASN A 205 3.07 -4.87 -6.54
CA ASN A 205 2.08 -3.84 -6.85
C ASN A 205 2.17 -3.47 -8.33
N ASP A 206 3.35 -3.07 -8.83
CA ASP A 206 3.56 -2.70 -10.23
C ASP A 206 3.16 -3.80 -11.22
N TYR A 207 3.42 -5.06 -10.87
CA TYR A 207 3.05 -6.22 -11.67
C TYR A 207 1.52 -6.38 -11.80
N PHE A 208 0.79 -6.27 -10.69
CA PHE A 208 -0.67 -6.47 -10.65
C PHE A 208 -1.47 -5.21 -11.00
N SER A 209 -0.89 -4.02 -10.85
CA SER A 209 -1.51 -2.75 -11.22
C SER A 209 -1.23 -2.32 -12.66
N TRP A 210 -0.32 -3.00 -13.36
CA TRP A 210 0.09 -2.68 -14.74
C TRP A 210 -1.08 -2.32 -15.66
N GLU A 211 -2.08 -3.17 -15.77
CA GLU A 211 -3.21 -2.94 -16.68
C GLU A 211 -3.97 -1.64 -16.35
N LYS A 212 -4.19 -1.36 -15.06
CA LYS A 212 -4.84 -0.13 -14.58
C LYS A 212 -3.98 1.09 -14.93
N GLU A 213 -2.72 1.08 -14.51
CA GLU A 213 -1.80 2.21 -14.68
C GLU A 213 -1.50 2.49 -16.15
N TYR A 214 -1.43 1.46 -17.00
CA TYR A 214 -1.22 1.62 -18.43
C TYR A 214 -2.42 2.27 -19.12
N ILE A 215 -3.66 1.96 -18.70
CA ILE A 215 -4.86 2.64 -19.20
C ILE A 215 -4.81 4.13 -18.81
N GLU A 216 -4.52 4.42 -17.54
CA GLU A 216 -4.41 5.80 -17.03
C GLU A 216 -3.31 6.59 -17.76
N PHE A 217 -2.15 5.96 -18.00
CA PHE A 217 -1.06 6.52 -18.80
C PHE A 217 -1.51 6.86 -20.23
N LYS A 218 -2.27 5.97 -20.88
CA LYS A 218 -2.77 6.17 -22.25
C LYS A 218 -3.82 7.29 -22.35
N GLU A 219 -4.60 7.49 -21.30
CA GLU A 219 -5.61 8.56 -21.23
C GLU A 219 -5.00 9.93 -20.91
N ASN A 220 -3.82 9.97 -20.27
CA ASN A 220 -3.10 11.19 -19.97
C ASN A 220 -2.26 11.68 -21.17
N SER A 221 -2.78 12.66 -21.91
CA SER A 221 -2.12 13.24 -23.10
C SER A 221 -0.81 13.99 -22.83
N THR A 222 -0.44 14.19 -21.56
CA THR A 222 0.80 14.88 -21.15
C THR A 222 1.86 13.94 -20.57
N SER A 223 1.53 12.66 -20.36
CA SER A 223 2.49 11.67 -19.84
C SER A 223 3.34 11.09 -20.97
N GLU A 224 4.65 11.31 -20.89
CA GLU A 224 5.63 10.74 -21.83
C GLU A 224 6.34 9.50 -21.28
N ASP A 225 6.24 9.25 -19.97
CA ASP A 225 6.90 8.15 -19.27
C ASP A 225 6.01 7.61 -18.15
N MET A 226 6.26 6.37 -17.70
CA MET A 226 5.50 5.71 -16.64
C MET A 226 6.41 5.17 -15.54
N ALA A 227 6.10 5.51 -14.29
CA ALA A 227 6.86 5.11 -13.11
C ALA A 227 6.41 3.74 -12.58
N ASN A 228 6.48 2.72 -13.44
CA ASN A 228 6.13 1.34 -13.13
C ASN A 228 7.26 0.41 -13.58
N ALA A 229 7.63 -0.56 -12.74
CA ALA A 229 8.72 -1.50 -12.98
C ALA A 229 8.62 -2.22 -14.33
N ILE A 230 7.43 -2.65 -14.76
CA ILE A 230 7.24 -3.33 -16.05
C ILE A 230 7.63 -2.43 -17.21
N TRP A 231 7.21 -1.17 -17.20
CA TRP A 231 7.56 -0.19 -18.24
C TRP A 231 9.06 0.07 -18.28
N ILE A 232 9.69 0.14 -17.11
CA ILE A 232 11.12 0.39 -16.98
C ILE A 232 11.92 -0.82 -17.47
N ILE A 233 11.52 -2.04 -17.12
CA ILE A 233 12.14 -3.29 -17.59
C ILE A 233 12.06 -3.41 -19.13
N MET A 234 10.90 -3.08 -19.73
CA MET A 234 10.76 -3.06 -21.19
C MET A 234 11.79 -2.13 -21.86
N LYS A 235 11.99 -0.93 -21.30
CA LYS A 235 12.98 0.03 -21.80
C LYS A 235 14.43 -0.44 -21.55
N GLU A 236 14.73 -0.85 -20.33
CA GLU A 236 16.06 -1.25 -19.89
C GLU A 236 16.60 -2.43 -20.70
N HIS A 237 15.77 -3.46 -20.91
CA HIS A 237 16.17 -4.69 -21.57
C HIS A 237 15.77 -4.76 -23.04
N SER A 238 15.02 -3.78 -23.54
CA SER A 238 14.47 -3.76 -24.91
C SER A 238 13.63 -5.00 -25.23
N VAL A 239 12.75 -5.37 -24.30
CA VAL A 239 11.89 -6.57 -24.38
C VAL A 239 10.41 -6.20 -24.46
N ASP A 240 9.58 -7.16 -24.86
CA ASP A 240 8.12 -6.97 -24.87
C ASP A 240 7.49 -7.09 -23.47
N LEU A 241 6.17 -6.89 -23.40
CA LEU A 241 5.42 -6.91 -22.14
C LEU A 241 5.46 -8.28 -21.45
N GLU A 242 5.40 -9.37 -22.22
CA GLU A 242 5.36 -10.72 -21.65
C GLU A 242 6.71 -11.06 -21.01
N GLU A 243 7.80 -10.77 -21.72
CA GLU A 243 9.15 -10.96 -21.20
C GLU A 243 9.45 -10.02 -20.03
N ALA A 244 9.01 -8.75 -20.07
CA ALA A 244 9.15 -7.83 -18.94
C ALA A 244 8.39 -8.30 -17.70
N LYS A 245 7.17 -8.84 -17.87
CA LYS A 245 6.40 -9.45 -16.78
C LYS A 245 7.14 -10.65 -16.18
N ASN A 246 7.74 -11.51 -17.00
CA ASN A 246 8.54 -12.65 -16.52
C ASN A 246 9.77 -12.19 -15.71
N ILE A 247 10.53 -11.20 -16.22
CA ILE A 247 11.67 -10.61 -15.50
C ILE A 247 11.23 -10.03 -14.15
N CYS A 248 10.10 -9.31 -14.12
CA CYS A 248 9.55 -8.74 -12.89
C CYS A 248 9.16 -9.83 -11.86
N GLN A 249 8.51 -10.90 -12.31
CA GLN A 249 8.21 -12.04 -11.43
C GLN A 249 9.47 -12.65 -10.81
N ASP A 250 10.54 -12.81 -11.59
CA ASP A 250 11.80 -13.32 -11.08
C ASP A 250 12.43 -12.39 -10.04
N LYS A 251 12.33 -11.07 -10.24
CA LYS A 251 12.77 -10.07 -9.27
C LYS A 251 11.94 -10.05 -7.99
N ILE A 252 10.62 -10.27 -8.08
CA ILE A 252 9.74 -10.47 -6.91
C ILE A 252 10.20 -11.70 -6.12
N ARG A 253 10.43 -12.83 -6.80
CA ARG A 253 10.89 -14.08 -6.17
C ARG A 253 12.26 -13.92 -5.51
N GLU A 254 13.20 -13.24 -6.18
CA GLU A 254 14.54 -12.95 -5.66
C GLU A 254 14.46 -12.13 -4.37
N SER A 255 13.69 -11.04 -4.39
CA SER A 255 13.51 -10.15 -3.24
C SER A 255 12.83 -10.84 -2.07
N CYS A 256 11.82 -11.69 -2.34
CA CYS A 256 11.12 -12.46 -1.31
C CYS A 256 12.05 -13.50 -0.66
N LYS A 257 12.84 -14.22 -1.47
CA LYS A 257 13.84 -15.17 -0.97
C LYS A 257 14.91 -14.49 -0.12
N GLU A 258 15.38 -13.32 -0.55
CA GLU A 258 16.37 -12.55 0.21
C GLU A 258 15.80 -12.09 1.55
N TYR A 259 14.54 -11.64 1.60
CA TYR A 259 13.86 -11.33 2.88
C TYR A 259 13.84 -12.55 3.81
N VAL A 260 13.41 -13.70 3.30
CA VAL A 260 13.38 -14.96 4.08
C VAL A 260 14.78 -15.36 4.56
N ARG A 261 15.84 -15.07 3.79
CA ARG A 261 17.22 -15.40 4.16
C ARG A 261 17.77 -14.53 5.28
N ARG A 262 17.24 -13.31 5.44
CA ARG A 262 17.61 -12.37 6.51
C ARG A 262 16.90 -12.65 7.83
N HIS A 263 15.95 -13.59 7.86
CA HIS A 263 15.08 -13.89 8.99
C HIS A 263 15.13 -15.36 9.41
#